data_AF-A0A1I6D4K7-F1
#
_entry.id   AF-A0A1I6D4K7-F1
#
_cell.length_a   1.000
_cell.length_b   1.000
_cell.length_c   1.000
_cell.angle_alpha   90.00
_cell.angle_beta   90.00
_cell.angle_gamma   90.00
#
_symmetry.space_group_name_H-M   'P 1'
#
loop_
_entity.id
_entity.type
_entity.pdbx_description
1 polymer ?
#
loop_
_entity_poly.entity_id
_entity_poly.type
_entity_poly.pdbx_seq_one_letter_code
_entity_poly.pdbx_strand_id
1 'polypeptide(L)'
;MLKAAFIFLAPEANPEQHRSVVKTPGVELIVVGVKDYQAAEKIVPGLVEEGVKAIELCGGFGHGGTARVARAAGQGVAVGVVRFDVHPGLNGASGDQIF
;
A
#
# COMPACT_ATOMS: atom_id res chain seq x y z
N MET A 1 -4.91 -8.17 -17.48
CA MET A 1 -5.35 -7.10 -16.55
C MET A 1 -4.75 -7.38 -15.20
N LEU A 2 -3.91 -6.48 -14.68
CA LEU A 2 -3.30 -6.59 -13.36
C LEU A 2 -4.36 -6.26 -12.29
N LYS A 3 -4.47 -7.09 -11.24
CA LYS A 3 -5.24 -6.74 -10.04
C LYS A 3 -4.27 -6.36 -8.93
N ALA A 4 -4.38 -5.13 -8.45
CA ALA A 4 -3.48 -4.53 -7.48
C ALA A 4 -4.26 -3.94 -6.30
N ALA A 5 -3.60 -3.75 -5.18
CA ALA A 5 -4.14 -3.02 -4.04
C ALA A 5 -3.24 -1.85 -3.64
N PHE A 6 -3.83 -0.72 -3.26
CA PHE A 6 -3.16 0.36 -2.55
C PHE A 6 -3.73 0.46 -1.14
N ILE A 7 -2.88 0.30 -0.12
CA ILE A 7 -3.29 0.33 1.29
C ILE A 7 -2.70 1.57 1.96
N PHE A 8 -3.54 2.39 2.58
CA PHE A 8 -3.11 3.59 3.29
C PHE A 8 -3.53 3.58 4.76
N LEU A 9 -2.71 4.22 5.60
CA LEU A 9 -2.99 4.39 7.01
C LEU A 9 -3.75 5.69 7.25
N ALA A 10 -4.85 5.60 7.99
CA ALA A 10 -5.55 6.75 8.52
C ALA A 10 -6.24 6.35 9.83
N PRO A 11 -6.10 7.14 10.91
CA PRO A 11 -6.84 6.89 12.16
C PRO A 11 -8.32 6.66 11.88
N GLU A 12 -8.94 5.73 12.61
CA GLU A 12 -10.37 5.38 12.49
C GLU A 12 -10.80 4.77 11.14
N ALA A 13 -9.86 4.51 10.22
CA ALA A 13 -10.23 3.89 8.96
C ALA A 13 -10.76 2.46 9.15
N ASN A 14 -11.93 2.20 8.56
CA ASN A 14 -12.55 0.89 8.50
C ASN A 14 -12.39 0.31 7.08
N PRO A 15 -11.66 -0.80 6.88
CA PRO A 15 -11.42 -1.36 5.55
C PRO A 15 -12.68 -1.88 4.84
N GLU A 16 -13.76 -2.15 5.57
CA GLU A 16 -15.04 -2.56 4.99
C GLU A 16 -15.82 -1.38 4.40
N GLN A 17 -15.65 -0.18 4.98
CA GLN A 17 -16.37 1.03 4.58
C GLN A 17 -15.50 1.93 3.69
N HIS A 18 -14.23 2.11 4.05
CA HIS A 18 -13.26 2.96 3.37
C HIS A 18 -12.46 2.16 2.34
N ARG A 19 -13.17 1.62 1.37
CA ARG A 19 -12.59 0.93 0.21
C ARG A 19 -13.20 1.42 -1.10
N SER A 20 -12.43 1.39 -2.18
CA SER A 20 -12.90 1.75 -3.52
C SER A 20 -12.14 0.95 -4.58
N VAL A 21 -12.72 0.84 -5.78
CA VAL A 21 -12.10 0.13 -6.90
C VAL A 21 -12.06 1.04 -8.11
N VAL A 22 -10.89 1.20 -8.71
CA VAL A 22 -10.68 1.91 -9.96
C VAL A 22 -10.31 0.88 -11.03
N LYS A 23 -11.04 0.87 -12.15
CA LYS A 23 -10.83 -0.08 -13.24
C LYS A 23 -10.42 0.64 -14.52
N THR A 24 -9.41 0.10 -15.18
CA THR A 24 -8.95 0.47 -16.52
C THR A 24 -8.77 -0.81 -17.34
N PRO A 25 -8.55 -0.74 -18.68
CA PRO A 25 -8.24 -1.94 -19.46
C PRO A 25 -7.00 -2.70 -18.98
N GLY A 26 -6.03 -2.00 -18.37
CA GLY A 26 -4.77 -2.58 -17.91
C GLY A 26 -4.78 -3.04 -16.45
N VAL A 27 -5.49 -2.32 -15.57
CA VAL A 27 -5.38 -2.44 -14.11
C VAL A 27 -6.74 -2.33 -13.43
N GLU A 28 -6.99 -3.21 -12.46
CA GLU A 28 -8.01 -3.09 -11.42
C GLU A 28 -7.29 -2.78 -10.09
N LEU A 29 -7.42 -1.55 -9.60
CA LEU A 29 -6.78 -1.08 -8.37
C LEU A 29 -7.80 -1.00 -7.25
N ILE A 30 -7.59 -1.78 -6.19
CA ILE A 30 -8.36 -1.74 -4.95
C ILE A 30 -7.67 -0.78 -3.98
N VAL A 31 -8.33 0.31 -3.62
CA VAL A 31 -7.82 1.27 -2.62
C VAL A 31 -8.49 0.95 -1.29
N VAL A 32 -7.72 0.75 -0.21
CA VAL A 32 -8.25 0.40 1.12
C VAL A 32 -7.58 1.23 2.21
N GLY A 33 -8.40 1.89 3.04
CA GLY A 33 -7.95 2.56 4.26
C GLY A 33 -7.94 1.61 5.45
N VAL A 34 -6.85 1.61 6.22
CA VAL A 34 -6.70 0.82 7.45
C VAL A 34 -6.21 1.68 8.61
N LYS A 35 -6.70 1.41 9.81
CA LYS A 35 -6.33 2.19 11.00
C LYS A 35 -4.91 1.96 11.51
N ASP A 36 -4.35 0.78 11.24
CA ASP A 36 -3.04 0.34 11.73
C ASP A 36 -2.51 -0.85 10.92
N TYR A 37 -1.29 -1.30 11.25
CA TYR A 37 -0.66 -2.46 10.60
C TYR A 37 -1.38 -3.77 10.87
N GLN A 38 -2.05 -3.93 12.02
CA GLN A 38 -2.77 -5.16 12.34
C GLN A 38 -4.01 -5.31 11.44
N ALA A 39 -4.72 -4.20 11.19
CA ALA A 39 -5.80 -4.17 10.22
C ALA A 39 -5.29 -4.48 8.81
N ALA A 40 -4.12 -3.96 8.41
CA ALA A 40 -3.50 -4.29 7.13
C ALA A 40 -3.22 -5.81 7.00
N GLU A 41 -2.57 -6.42 7.99
CA GLU A 41 -2.27 -7.87 7.98
C GLU A 41 -3.54 -8.74 7.89
N LYS A 42 -4.64 -8.30 8.48
CA LYS A 42 -5.92 -9.02 8.44
C LYS A 42 -6.57 -9.03 7.07
N ILE A 43 -6.51 -7.92 6.32
CA ILE A 43 -7.18 -7.81 5.02
C ILE A 43 -6.37 -8.38 3.86
N VAL A 44 -5.04 -8.40 4.00
CA VAL A 44 -4.12 -8.76 2.91
C VAL A 44 -4.36 -10.18 2.37
N PRO A 45 -4.53 -11.24 3.19
CA PRO A 45 -4.84 -12.56 2.68
C PRO A 45 -6.11 -12.60 1.82
N GLY A 46 -7.17 -11.90 2.23
CA GLY A 46 -8.41 -11.79 1.46
C GLY A 46 -8.21 -11.10 0.11
N LEU A 47 -7.40 -10.03 0.07
CA LEU A 47 -7.03 -9.38 -1.19
C LEU A 47 -6.26 -10.33 -2.13
N VAL A 48 -5.38 -11.16 -1.58
CA VAL A 48 -4.64 -12.17 -2.36
C VAL A 48 -5.58 -13.26 -2.90
N GLU A 49 -6.53 -13.72 -2.10
CA GLU A 49 -7.60 -14.64 -2.54
C GLU A 49 -8.48 -14.03 -3.64
N GLU A 50 -8.75 -12.73 -3.55
CA GLU A 50 -9.43 -11.96 -4.60
C GLU A 50 -8.60 -11.82 -5.90
N GLY A 51 -7.35 -12.30 -5.92
CA GLY A 51 -6.46 -12.32 -7.08
C GLY A 51 -5.47 -11.17 -7.17
N VAL A 52 -5.32 -10.36 -6.11
CA VAL A 52 -4.31 -9.29 -6.07
C VAL A 52 -2.90 -9.88 -6.18
N LYS A 53 -2.10 -9.35 -7.11
CA LYS A 53 -0.70 -9.77 -7.35
C LYS A 53 0.34 -8.70 -7.01
N ALA A 54 -0.11 -7.47 -6.77
CA ALA A 54 0.73 -6.35 -6.35
C ALA A 54 0.04 -5.54 -5.26
N ILE A 55 0.74 -5.25 -4.18
CA ILE A 55 0.27 -4.43 -3.06
C ILE A 55 1.23 -3.26 -2.90
N GLU A 56 0.71 -2.06 -3.10
CA GLU A 56 1.39 -0.80 -2.85
C GLU A 56 0.92 -0.21 -1.51
N LEU A 57 1.87 0.29 -0.73
CA LEU A 57 1.63 0.82 0.61
C LEU A 57 1.93 2.31 0.62
N CYS A 58 1.10 3.11 1.30
CA CYS A 58 1.46 4.50 1.54
C CYS A 58 2.72 4.61 2.42
N GLY A 59 3.44 5.74 2.33
CA GLY A 59 4.71 5.94 3.03
C GLY A 59 4.64 5.78 4.55
N GLY A 60 3.44 5.88 5.15
CA GLY A 60 3.24 5.69 6.58
C GLY A 60 3.56 4.27 7.09
N PHE A 61 3.62 3.25 6.22
CA PHE A 61 3.97 1.89 6.62
C PHE A 61 5.43 1.74 7.09
N GLY A 62 6.34 2.56 6.56
CA GLY A 62 7.77 2.46 6.83
C GLY A 62 8.32 1.04 6.63
N HIS A 63 9.49 0.73 7.18
CA HIS A 63 10.11 -0.59 7.00
C HIS A 63 9.35 -1.70 7.75
N GLY A 64 8.93 -1.43 8.99
CA GLY A 64 8.27 -2.43 9.85
C GLY A 64 6.88 -2.83 9.36
N GLY A 65 6.06 -1.86 8.94
CA GLY A 65 4.74 -2.12 8.38
C GLY A 65 4.84 -2.86 7.04
N THR A 66 5.77 -2.46 6.17
CA THR A 66 5.98 -3.16 4.89
C THR A 66 6.39 -4.62 5.09
N ALA A 67 7.30 -4.91 6.02
CA ALA A 67 7.69 -6.29 6.31
C ALA A 67 6.51 -7.15 6.83
N ARG A 68 5.63 -6.55 7.64
CA ARG A 68 4.41 -7.22 8.14
C ARG A 68 3.45 -7.56 7.00
N VAL A 69 3.16 -6.60 6.13
CA VAL A 69 2.30 -6.82 4.96
C VAL A 69 2.91 -7.84 3.99
N ALA A 70 4.21 -7.76 3.73
CA ALA A 70 4.90 -8.74 2.87
C ALA A 70 4.77 -10.16 3.40
N ARG A 71 4.87 -10.36 4.72
CA ARG A 71 4.62 -11.68 5.33
C ARG A 71 3.18 -12.13 5.18
N ALA A 72 2.21 -11.24 5.41
CA ALA A 72 0.79 -11.56 5.27
C ALA A 72 0.38 -11.87 3.82
N ALA A 73 1.02 -11.23 2.84
CA ALA A 73 0.75 -11.43 1.42
C ALA A 73 1.25 -12.78 0.90
N GLY A 74 2.29 -13.34 1.54
CA GLY A 74 2.88 -14.61 1.13
C GLY A 74 3.71 -14.50 -0.15
N GLN A 75 4.09 -15.65 -0.70
CA GLN A 75 4.91 -15.73 -1.89
C GLN A 75 4.11 -15.41 -3.16
N GLY A 76 4.78 -14.82 -4.16
CA GLY A 76 4.17 -14.54 -5.47
C GLY A 76 3.29 -13.29 -5.53
N VAL A 77 3.32 -12.46 -4.48
CA VAL A 77 2.69 -11.14 -4.43
C VAL A 77 3.78 -10.09 -4.24
N ALA A 78 3.87 -9.13 -5.16
CA ALA A 78 4.81 -8.02 -5.03
C ALA A 78 4.30 -7.04 -3.97
N VAL A 79 5.14 -6.67 -3.00
CA VAL A 79 4.79 -5.66 -1.98
C VAL A 79 5.79 -4.51 -2.04
N GLY A 80 5.28 -3.30 -2.26
CA GLY A 80 6.06 -2.06 -2.34
C GLY A 80 5.52 -0.99 -1.40
N VAL A 81 6.35 -0.01 -1.07
CA VAL A 81 5.95 1.17 -0.28
C VAL A 81 6.35 2.43 -1.02
N VAL A 82 5.41 3.35 -1.16
CA VAL A 82 5.64 4.66 -1.76
C VAL A 82 6.56 5.45 -0.85
N ARG A 83 7.59 6.04 -1.44
CA ARG A 83 8.50 6.98 -0.77
C ARG A 83 8.16 8.38 -1.26
N PHE A 84 8.31 9.36 -0.38
CA PHE A 84 8.30 10.75 -0.79
C PHE A 84 9.73 11.15 -1.18
N ASP A 85 9.88 11.87 -2.28
CA ASP A 85 11.20 12.25 -2.81
C ASP A 85 11.92 13.29 -1.95
N VAL A 86 11.19 13.97 -1.07
CA VAL A 86 11.72 15.01 -0.20
C VAL A 86 12.66 14.44 0.87
N HIS A 87 13.89 14.94 0.90
CA HIS A 87 14.92 14.46 1.79
C HIS A 87 15.16 15.44 2.96
N PRO A 88 15.12 15.01 4.23
CA PRO A 88 15.35 15.89 5.38
C PRO A 88 16.73 16.59 5.36
N GLY A 89 17.77 15.89 4.89
CA GLY A 89 19.11 16.48 4.69
C GLY A 89 19.22 17.45 3.51
N LEU A 90 18.17 17.57 2.70
CA LEU A 90 18.03 18.55 1.63
C LEU A 90 16.99 19.63 2.01
N ASN A 91 16.78 19.87 3.31
CA ASN A 91 15.76 20.80 3.82
C ASN A 91 14.34 20.51 3.30
N GLY A 92 14.01 19.23 3.09
CA GLY A 92 12.71 18.82 2.56
C GLY A 92 12.53 19.07 1.06
N ALA A 93 13.61 19.33 0.31
CA ALA A 93 13.60 19.32 -1.15
C ALA A 93 13.83 17.90 -1.70
N SER A 94 13.36 17.65 -2.93
CA SER A 94 13.76 16.44 -3.67
C SER A 94 15.12 16.64 -4.33
N GLY A 95 15.77 15.53 -4.71
CA GLY A 95 16.97 15.57 -5.53
C GLY A 95 16.75 16.35 -6.82
N ASP A 96 15.60 16.17 -7.48
CA ASP A 96 15.23 16.83 -8.74
C ASP A 96 15.15 18.37 -8.64
N GLN A 97 15.00 18.92 -7.43
CA GLN A 97 15.01 20.37 -7.20
C GLN A 97 16.42 20.93 -7.01
N ILE A 98 17.40 20.07 -6.71
CA ILE A 98 18.76 20.46 -6.33
C ILE A 98 19.80 20.02 -7.37
N PHE A 99 19.56 18.91 -8.08
CA PHE A 99 20.47 18.31 -9.06
C PHE A 99 19.93 18.38 -10.49
#